data_AF-A0A485AGP3-F1
#
_entry.id   AF-A0A485AGP3-F1
#
_cell.length_a   1.000
_cell.length_b   1.000
_cell.length_c   1.000
_cell.angle_alpha   90.00
_cell.angle_beta   90.00
_cell.angle_gamma   90.00
#
_symmetry.space_group_name_H-M   'P 1'
#
loop_
_entity.id
_entity.type
_entity.pdbx_description
1 polymer ?
#
loop_
_entity_poly.entity_id
_entity_poly.type
_entity_poly.pdbx_seq_one_letter_code
_entity_poly.pdbx_strand_id
1 'polypeptide(L)'
;MTPADYGNLLQLALNAIELPENPDSLILPAHASGGKPSIGVDKLPDSAQICSCFDVTKGALIAAINKGCHTVAALKAETKAGTGCGGCIPAGDSGAER
;
A
#
# COMPACT_ATOMS: atom_id res chain seq x y z
N MET A 1 8.97 -13.13 6.07
CA MET A 1 8.16 -11.91 5.94
C MET A 1 8.91 -10.96 5.02
N THR A 2 8.41 -10.75 3.81
CA THR A 2 8.94 -9.77 2.86
C THR A 2 8.43 -8.36 3.21
N PRO A 3 9.03 -7.27 2.70
CA PRO A 3 8.53 -5.91 2.93
C PRO A 3 7.07 -5.70 2.49
N ALA A 4 6.62 -6.42 1.47
CA ALA A 4 5.23 -6.39 1.00
C ALA A 4 4.25 -7.03 2.00
N ASP A 5 4.69 -8.03 2.79
CA ASP A 5 3.85 -8.70 3.80
C ASP A 5 3.45 -7.72 4.92
N TYR A 6 4.36 -6.79 5.28
CA TYR A 6 4.07 -5.76 6.27
C TYR A 6 2.96 -4.81 5.82
N GLY A 7 2.99 -4.36 4.55
CA GLY A 7 1.96 -3.46 4.01
C GLY A 7 0.56 -4.09 4.06
N ASN A 8 0.45 -5.37 3.71
CA ASN A 8 -0.82 -6.10 3.76
C ASN A 8 -1.34 -6.28 5.19
N LEU A 9 -0.47 -6.69 6.12
CA LEU A 9 -0.82 -6.83 7.54
C LEU A 9 -1.23 -5.50 8.18
N LEU A 10 -0.55 -4.42 7.82
CA LEU A 10 -0.87 -3.09 8.31
C LEU A 10 -2.26 -2.65 7.87
N GLN A 11 -2.67 -2.93 6.62
CA GLN A 11 -4.02 -2.61 6.16
C GLN A 11 -5.11 -3.41 6.87
N LEU A 12 -4.88 -4.70 7.16
CA LEU A 12 -5.80 -5.51 7.95
C LEU A 12 -6.02 -4.89 9.34
N ALA A 13 -4.94 -4.50 10.01
CA ALA A 13 -5.00 -3.92 11.35
C ALA A 13 -5.63 -2.52 11.37
N LEU A 14 -5.21 -1.62 10.48
CA LEU A 14 -5.66 -0.22 10.49
C LEU A 14 -7.13 -0.05 10.08
N ASN A 15 -7.62 -0.92 9.20
CA ASN A 15 -8.98 -0.81 8.66
C ASN A 15 -9.95 -1.84 9.28
N ALA A 16 -9.52 -2.55 10.33
CA ALA A 16 -10.30 -3.62 10.97
C ALA A 16 -10.90 -4.62 9.96
N ILE A 17 -10.12 -4.95 8.92
CA ILE A 17 -10.55 -5.91 7.89
C ILE A 17 -10.47 -7.31 8.49
N GLU A 18 -11.52 -8.09 8.25
CA GLU A 18 -11.63 -9.46 8.77
C GLU A 18 -10.45 -10.32 8.28
N LEU A 19 -9.90 -11.10 9.21
CA LEU A 19 -8.76 -11.95 8.91
C LEU A 19 -9.18 -13.09 7.96
N PRO A 20 -8.30 -13.53 7.05
CA PRO A 20 -8.52 -14.73 6.28
C PRO A 20 -8.73 -15.95 7.21
N GLU A 21 -9.44 -16.97 6.70
CA GLU A 21 -9.72 -18.22 7.42
C GLU A 21 -8.45 -18.89 8.01
N ASN A 22 -7.31 -18.72 7.34
CA ASN A 22 -6.01 -19.20 7.78
C ASN A 22 -5.06 -18.01 8.04
N PRO A 23 -5.05 -17.41 9.24
CA PRO A 23 -4.25 -16.21 9.52
C PRO A 23 -2.75 -16.49 9.57
N ASP A 24 -2.33 -17.73 9.80
CA ASP A 24 -0.94 -18.16 9.79
C ASP A 24 -0.28 -18.00 8.41
N SER A 25 -1.08 -18.07 7.33
CA SER A 25 -0.60 -17.87 5.95
C SER A 25 -0.10 -16.45 5.68
N LEU A 26 -0.42 -15.48 6.56
CA LEU A 26 0.05 -14.09 6.45
C LEU A 26 1.51 -13.91 6.89
N ILE A 27 2.04 -14.85 7.67
CA ILE A 27 3.39 -14.77 8.28
C ILE A 27 4.26 -15.95 7.82
N LEU A 28 3.64 -17.13 7.64
CA LEU A 28 4.32 -18.37 7.28
C LEU A 28 4.18 -18.66 5.78
N PRO A 29 5.25 -18.49 4.97
CA PRO A 29 5.21 -18.78 3.54
C PRO A 29 5.01 -20.27 3.21
N ALA A 30 5.23 -21.18 4.17
CA ALA A 30 5.20 -22.62 3.96
C ALA A 30 3.78 -23.24 3.94
N HIS A 31 2.75 -22.56 4.45
CA HIS A 31 1.36 -23.05 4.46
C HIS A 31 0.48 -22.42 3.34
N ALA A 32 0.99 -21.44 2.60
CA ALA A 32 0.27 -20.80 1.51
C ALA A 32 0.34 -21.64 0.22
N SER A 33 -0.36 -22.77 0.18
CA SER A 33 -0.50 -23.63 -1.01
C SER A 33 -1.28 -22.96 -2.16
N GLY A 34 -1.96 -21.84 -1.87
CA GLY A 34 -2.50 -20.91 -2.85
C GLY A 34 -1.96 -19.52 -2.52
N GLY A 35 -1.51 -18.78 -3.54
CA GLY A 35 -0.77 -17.53 -3.39
C GLY A 35 -1.31 -16.54 -2.34
N LYS A 36 -0.40 -15.71 -1.83
CA LYS A 36 -0.65 -14.77 -0.73
C LYS A 36 -1.90 -13.90 -1.01
N PRO A 37 -2.87 -13.83 -0.08
CA PRO A 37 -3.99 -12.91 -0.21
C PRO A 37 -3.47 -11.47 -0.29
N SER A 38 -3.73 -10.79 -1.41
CA SER A 38 -3.51 -9.35 -1.53
C SER A 38 -4.84 -8.63 -1.41
N ILE A 39 -4.93 -7.67 -0.50
CA ILE A 39 -6.07 -6.75 -0.50
C ILE A 39 -5.91 -5.82 -1.70
N GLY A 40 -6.87 -5.86 -2.63
CA GLY A 40 -6.94 -4.91 -3.73
C GLY A 40 -7.10 -3.48 -3.20
N VAL A 41 -6.29 -2.55 -3.71
CA VAL A 41 -6.31 -1.12 -3.33
C VAL A 41 -7.70 -0.47 -3.55
N ASP A 42 -8.48 -1.04 -4.46
CA ASP A 42 -9.87 -0.71 -4.73
C ASP A 42 -10.79 -0.93 -3.51
N LYS A 43 -10.51 -1.92 -2.65
CA LYS A 43 -11.33 -2.25 -1.47
C LYS A 43 -11.04 -1.38 -0.25
N LEU A 44 -9.96 -0.62 -0.25
CA LEU A 44 -9.56 0.19 0.90
C LEU A 44 -10.46 1.43 1.07
N PRO A 45 -10.81 1.84 2.31
CA PRO A 45 -11.48 3.11 2.56
C PRO A 45 -10.55 4.30 2.28
N ASP A 46 -11.09 5.51 2.12
CA ASP A 46 -10.28 6.71 1.87
C ASP A 46 -9.35 7.08 3.04
N SER A 47 -9.67 6.64 4.25
CA SER A 47 -8.81 6.79 5.44
C SER A 47 -7.63 5.83 5.47
N ALA A 48 -7.58 4.83 4.58
CA ALA A 48 -6.51 3.84 4.56
C ALA A 48 -5.15 4.50 4.33
N GLN A 49 -4.20 4.22 5.22
CA GLN A 49 -2.83 4.71 5.11
C GLN A 49 -2.09 4.02 3.99
N ILE A 50 -1.59 4.79 3.01
CA ILE A 50 -0.80 4.28 1.89
C ILE A 50 0.69 4.55 2.11
N CYS A 51 1.07 5.72 2.62
CA CYS A 51 2.46 6.06 2.92
C CYS A 51 2.63 6.51 4.38
N SER A 52 3.21 5.66 5.22
CA SER A 52 3.44 5.97 6.64
C SER A 52 4.53 7.03 6.87
N CYS A 53 5.48 7.22 5.95
CA CYS A 53 6.55 8.23 6.13
C CYS A 53 6.04 9.66 6.10
N PHE A 54 4.98 9.90 5.31
CA PHE A 54 4.43 11.23 5.09
C PHE A 54 2.93 11.30 5.42
N ASP A 55 2.42 10.28 6.11
CA ASP A 55 1.03 10.16 6.57
C ASP A 55 0.00 10.35 5.44
N VAL A 56 0.27 9.74 4.27
CA VAL A 56 -0.57 9.88 3.08
C VAL A 56 -1.59 8.76 3.02
N THR A 57 -2.87 9.13 2.98
CA THR A 57 -4.00 8.20 2.83
C THR A 57 -4.43 8.02 1.36
N LYS A 58 -5.25 7.01 1.10
CA LYS A 58 -5.93 6.82 -0.19
C LYS A 58 -6.74 8.07 -0.60
N GLY A 59 -7.47 8.67 0.34
CA GLY A 59 -8.24 9.89 0.11
C GLY A 59 -7.36 11.09 -0.26
N ALA A 60 -6.17 11.20 0.34
CA ALA A 60 -5.21 12.24 -0.04
C ALA A 60 -4.70 12.07 -1.49
N LEU A 61 -4.45 10.83 -1.92
CA LEU A 61 -4.09 10.54 -3.31
C LEU A 61 -5.24 10.86 -4.28
N ILE A 62 -6.47 10.46 -3.95
CA ILE A 62 -7.66 10.79 -4.76
C ILE A 62 -7.84 12.30 -4.88
N ALA A 63 -7.68 13.04 -3.77
CA ALA A 63 -7.76 14.49 -3.78
C ALA A 63 -6.69 15.12 -4.68
N ALA A 64 -5.44 14.63 -4.64
CA ALA A 64 -4.37 15.10 -5.52
C ALA A 64 -4.67 14.81 -7.00
N ILE A 65 -5.19 13.62 -7.32
CA ILE A 65 -5.64 13.27 -8.68
C ILE A 65 -6.72 14.25 -9.14
N ASN A 66 -7.73 14.50 -8.31
CA ASN A 66 -8.81 15.44 -8.65
C ASN A 66 -8.33 16.89 -8.83
N LYS A 67 -7.19 17.27 -8.23
CA LYS A 67 -6.53 18.56 -8.48
C LYS A 67 -5.74 18.61 -9.80
N GLY A 68 -5.64 17.49 -10.52
CA GLY A 68 -4.93 17.39 -11.81
C GLY A 68 -3.58 16.65 -11.73
N CYS A 69 -3.19 16.08 -10.59
CA CYS A 69 -1.97 15.28 -10.48
C CYS A 69 -2.19 13.88 -11.10
N HIS A 70 -2.08 13.76 -12.42
CA HIS A 70 -2.32 12.51 -13.15
C HIS A 70 -1.05 11.70 -13.46
N THR A 71 0.10 12.07 -12.90
CA THR A 71 1.37 11.33 -13.05
C THR A 71 1.97 10.98 -11.69
N VAL A 72 2.75 9.90 -11.64
CA VAL A 72 3.43 9.49 -10.40
C VAL A 72 4.38 10.58 -9.91
N ALA A 73 5.07 11.27 -10.82
CA ALA A 73 5.92 12.42 -10.47
C ALA A 73 5.11 13.57 -9.85
N ALA A 74 3.95 13.89 -10.42
CA ALA A 74 3.07 14.92 -9.87
C ALA A 74 2.51 14.52 -8.49
N LEU A 75 2.13 13.25 -8.30
CA LEU A 75 1.69 12.74 -7.01
C LEU A 75 2.80 12.74 -5.96
N LYS A 76 4.03 12.37 -6.35
CA LYS A 76 5.23 12.48 -5.49
C LYS A 76 5.49 13.94 -5.09
N ALA A 77 5.36 14.88 -6.02
CA ALA A 77 5.57 16.31 -5.74
C ALA A 77 4.50 16.88 -4.79
N GLU A 78 3.23 16.53 -5.00
CA GLU A 78 2.10 17.05 -4.20
C GLU A 78 2.00 16.37 -2.83
N THR A 79 2.16 15.04 -2.76
CA THR A 79 1.87 14.25 -1.55
C THR A 79 3.11 13.73 -0.83
N LYS A 80 4.29 13.78 -1.47
CA LYS A 80 5.56 13.17 -1.00
C LYS A 80 5.53 11.64 -0.89
N ALA A 81 4.40 10.98 -1.15
CA ALA A 81 4.29 9.52 -1.10
C ALA A 81 5.38 8.88 -1.99
N GLY A 82 6.14 7.95 -1.42
CA GLY A 82 7.18 7.22 -2.15
C GLY A 82 8.52 7.95 -2.30
N THR A 83 8.71 9.13 -1.69
CA THR A 83 10.01 9.83 -1.67
C THR A 83 10.87 9.54 -0.43
N GLY A 84 10.32 8.77 0.52
CA GLY A 84 10.95 8.42 1.80
C GLY A 84 11.55 7.02 1.76
N CYS A 85 10.96 6.06 2.49
CA CYS A 85 11.46 4.69 2.53
C CYS A 85 11.14 3.84 1.30
N GLY A 86 10.27 4.32 0.40
CA GLY A 86 9.83 3.59 -0.79
C GLY A 86 8.92 2.37 -0.52
N GLY A 87 8.53 2.08 0.72
CA GLY A 87 7.72 0.89 1.05
C GLY A 87 6.28 0.91 0.50
N CYS A 88 5.81 2.06 0.04
CA CYS A 88 4.47 2.25 -0.55
C CYS A 88 4.47 2.22 -2.09
N ILE A 89 5.66 2.06 -2.69
CA ILE A 89 5.88 1.94 -4.13
C ILE A 89 5.96 0.43 -4.44
N PRO A 90 5.10 -0.11 -5.33
CA PRO A 90 5.25 -1.46 -5.86
C PRO A 90 6.70 -1.79 -6.28
N ALA A 91 7.10 -3.05 -6.24
CA ALA A 91 8.48 -3.43 -6.54
C ALA A 91 8.95 -3.06 -7.97
N GLY A 92 8.05 -2.61 -8.86
CA GLY A 92 8.33 -2.20 -10.24
C GLY A 92 8.51 -0.70 -10.50
N ASP A 93 8.16 0.19 -9.56
CA ASP A 93 8.27 1.65 -9.70
C ASP A 93 9.32 2.28 -8.77
N SER A 94 10.08 1.44 -8.07
CA SER A 94 11.24 1.81 -7.23
C SER A 94 12.45 2.32 -8.02
N GLY A 95 12.34 2.41 -9.35
CA GLY A 95 13.44 2.78 -10.25
C GLY A 95 13.09 3.65 -11.47
N ALA A 96 11.95 4.35 -11.52
CA ALA A 96 11.67 5.32 -12.59
C ALA A 96 12.15 6.74 -12.22
N GLU A 97 13.47 6.87 -12.06
CA GLU A 97 14.23 8.11 -12.29
C GLU A 97 15.68 7.69 -12.64
N ARG A 98 15.80 6.93 -13.73
CA ARG A 98 16.98 6.84 -14.61
C ARG A 98 16.50 6.68 -16.04
#